data_AF-A0A1J1J4P2-F1
#
_entry.id   AF-A0A1J1J4P2-F1
#
_cell.length_a   1.000
_cell.length_b   1.000
_cell.length_c   1.000
_cell.angle_alpha   90.00
_cell.angle_beta   90.00
_cell.angle_gamma   90.00
#
_symmetry.space_group_name_H-M   'P 1'
#
loop_
_entity.id
_entity.type
_entity.pdbx_description
1 polymer ?
#
loop_
_entity_poly.entity_id
_entity_poly.type
_entity_poly.pdbx_seq_one_letter_code
_entity_poly.pdbx_strand_id
1 'polypeptide(L)'
;MQSFLTAQYYAKPDGEDYSGKMFATNRYALQAGFAAGVFDVIMYSHPKGYLPTLSRLAWYAGPAVGMASAFTTATYAATKLRGKDDKLNYAIGSCAAAGVFGAWQRNAVAGWSMCIFFSIAGALKKLSIEEGWRFIPENSLRTRVWGSEKTARNDWTLFPDMEKGWTTGKD
;
A
#
# COMPACT_ATOMS: atom_id res chain seq x y z
N MET A 1 2.60 14.61 -18.16
CA MET A 1 1.41 13.84 -17.70
C MET A 1 1.89 12.48 -17.24
N GLN A 2 1.74 12.12 -15.95
CA GLN A 2 1.98 10.74 -15.52
C GLN A 2 0.85 9.86 -16.07
N SER A 3 1.18 8.72 -16.67
CA SER A 3 0.20 7.77 -17.19
C SER A 3 -0.67 7.26 -16.04
N PHE A 4 -1.99 7.16 -16.24
CA PHE A 4 -2.92 6.59 -15.25
C PHE A 4 -2.50 5.17 -14.80
N LEU A 5 -1.74 4.45 -15.64
CA LEU A 5 -1.20 3.11 -15.36
C LEU A 5 0.01 3.11 -14.43
N THR A 6 0.69 4.24 -14.25
CA THR A 6 1.89 4.40 -13.42
C THR A 6 1.72 5.45 -12.32
N ALA A 7 0.49 5.91 -12.07
CA ALA A 7 0.21 6.94 -11.08
C ALA A 7 0.67 6.51 -9.69
N GLN A 8 1.60 7.27 -9.11
CA GLN A 8 2.05 7.09 -7.75
C GLN A 8 1.21 7.97 -6.82
N TYR A 9 0.69 7.37 -5.75
CA TYR A 9 -0.18 8.08 -4.81
C TYR A 9 0.50 9.29 -4.14
N TYR A 10 1.80 9.20 -3.84
CA TYR A 10 2.54 10.24 -3.12
C TYR A 10 3.32 11.21 -4.01
N ALA A 11 3.13 11.19 -5.34
CA ALA A 11 3.88 12.06 -6.25
C ALA A 11 3.49 13.55 -6.18
N LYS A 12 2.31 13.87 -5.64
CA LYS A 12 1.77 15.22 -5.51
C LYS A 12 1.25 15.44 -4.08
N PRO A 13 1.21 16.70 -3.58
CA PRO A 13 0.62 17.00 -2.27
C PRO A 13 -0.86 16.59 -2.21
N ASP A 14 -1.36 16.33 -1.01
CA ASP A 14 -2.77 15.98 -0.80
C ASP A 14 -3.67 17.18 -1.16
N GLY A 15 -4.75 16.92 -1.90
CA GLY A 15 -5.69 17.97 -2.35
C GLY A 15 -5.49 18.51 -3.78
N GLU A 16 -4.49 18.11 -4.55
CA GLU A 16 -4.33 18.61 -5.94
C GLU A 16 -4.85 17.66 -7.02
N ASP A 17 -4.56 16.36 -6.92
CA ASP A 17 -4.87 15.38 -7.97
C ASP A 17 -5.75 14.26 -7.42
N TYR A 18 -7.07 14.51 -7.42
CA TYR A 18 -8.04 13.55 -6.91
C TYR A 18 -8.11 12.27 -7.76
N SER A 19 -8.19 12.41 -9.09
CA SER A 19 -8.38 11.26 -9.98
C SER A 19 -7.13 10.37 -10.02
N GLY A 20 -5.93 10.96 -10.09
CA GLY A 20 -4.68 10.18 -10.06
C GLY A 20 -4.51 9.39 -8.76
N LYS A 21 -4.81 10.02 -7.61
CA LYS A 21 -4.75 9.36 -6.29
C LYS A 21 -5.82 8.29 -6.10
N MET A 22 -7.02 8.52 -6.62
CA MET A 22 -8.10 7.53 -6.62
C MET A 22 -7.68 6.27 -7.38
N PHE A 23 -7.19 6.41 -8.61
CA PHE A 23 -6.73 5.26 -9.41
C PHE A 23 -5.55 4.54 -8.77
N ALA A 24 -4.56 5.27 -8.25
CA ALA A 24 -3.43 4.68 -7.55
C ALA A 24 -3.86 3.85 -6.33
N THR A 25 -4.76 4.39 -5.51
CA THR A 25 -5.23 3.70 -4.29
C THR A 25 -6.11 2.50 -4.63
N ASN A 26 -7.01 2.64 -5.60
CA ASN A 26 -7.86 1.54 -6.04
C ASN A 26 -7.05 0.40 -6.66
N ARG A 27 -5.93 0.68 -7.32
CA ARG A 27 -5.01 -0.36 -7.79
C ARG A 27 -4.44 -1.17 -6.63
N TYR A 28 -3.92 -0.50 -5.60
CA TYR A 28 -3.40 -1.18 -4.41
C TYR A 28 -4.49 -1.99 -3.70
N ALA A 29 -5.69 -1.43 -3.60
CA ALA A 29 -6.83 -2.09 -2.98
C ALA A 29 -7.30 -3.31 -3.77
N LEU A 30 -7.30 -3.24 -5.10
CA LEU A 30 -7.65 -4.36 -5.96
C LEU A 30 -6.61 -5.48 -5.82
N GLN A 31 -5.32 -5.14 -5.78
CA GLN A 31 -4.25 -6.13 -5.53
C GLN A 31 -4.41 -6.80 -4.16
N ALA A 32 -4.65 -6.01 -3.11
CA ALA A 32 -4.84 -6.53 -1.75
C ALA A 32 -6.11 -7.38 -1.62
N GLY A 33 -7.23 -6.91 -2.17
CA GLY A 33 -8.51 -7.63 -2.15
C GLY A 33 -8.47 -8.91 -2.98
N PHE A 34 -7.76 -8.91 -4.12
CA PHE A 34 -7.52 -10.11 -4.90
C PHE A 34 -6.65 -11.12 -4.13
N ALA A 35 -5.54 -10.67 -3.52
CA ALA A 35 -4.69 -11.53 -2.71
C ALA A 35 -5.46 -12.16 -1.53
N ALA A 36 -6.29 -11.38 -0.84
CA ALA A 36 -7.16 -11.87 0.23
C ALA A 36 -8.19 -12.89 -0.28
N GLY A 37 -8.80 -12.64 -1.44
CA GLY A 37 -9.73 -13.58 -2.06
C GLY A 37 -9.05 -14.88 -2.50
N VAL A 38 -7.85 -14.82 -3.07
CA VAL A 38 -7.05 -16.00 -3.43
C VAL A 38 -6.73 -16.82 -2.19
N PHE A 39 -6.31 -16.16 -1.11
CA PHE A 39 -6.04 -16.82 0.16
C PHE A 39 -7.27 -17.53 0.72
N ASP A 40 -8.45 -16.88 0.72
CA ASP A 40 -9.70 -17.49 1.17
C ASP A 40 -10.10 -18.69 0.30
N VAL A 41 -9.99 -18.58 -1.03
CA VAL A 41 -10.32 -19.67 -1.97
C VAL A 41 -9.41 -20.89 -1.76
N ILE A 42 -8.11 -20.67 -1.53
CA ILE A 42 -7.13 -21.73 -1.39
C ILE A 42 -7.14 -22.36 0.00
N MET A 43 -7.36 -21.60 1.07
CA MET A 43 -7.25 -22.13 2.44
C MET A 43 -8.58 -22.47 3.11
N TYR A 44 -9.67 -21.79 2.75
CA TYR A 44 -10.89 -21.86 3.56
C TYR A 44 -12.11 -22.29 2.75
N SER A 45 -12.51 -21.49 1.76
CA SER A 45 -13.81 -21.66 1.12
C SER A 45 -13.86 -22.80 0.10
N HIS A 46 -12.72 -23.17 -0.49
CA HIS A 46 -12.58 -24.23 -1.51
C HIS A 46 -13.80 -24.35 -2.46
N PRO A 47 -14.24 -23.24 -3.10
CA PRO A 47 -15.44 -23.23 -3.93
C PRO A 47 -15.28 -24.15 -5.15
N LYS A 48 -16.33 -24.91 -5.47
CA LYS A 48 -16.31 -25.81 -6.63
C LYS A 48 -16.77 -25.07 -7.89
N GLY A 49 -15.89 -24.98 -8.88
CA GLY A 49 -16.17 -24.39 -10.18
C GLY A 49 -15.74 -22.94 -10.35
N TYR A 50 -15.76 -22.45 -11.59
CA TYR A 50 -15.21 -21.15 -11.96
C TYR A 50 -16.05 -19.97 -11.47
N LEU A 51 -17.39 -20.05 -11.62
CA LEU A 51 -18.29 -18.96 -11.24
C LEU A 51 -18.27 -18.68 -9.73
N PRO A 52 -18.38 -19.70 -8.85
CA PRO A 52 -18.31 -19.49 -7.40
C PRO A 52 -16.94 -19.00 -6.92
N THR A 53 -15.86 -19.41 -7.60
CA THR A 53 -14.51 -18.89 -7.32
C THR A 53 -14.41 -17.40 -7.65
N LEU A 54 -14.91 -17.00 -8.84
CA LEU A 54 -14.89 -15.61 -9.26
C LEU A 54 -15.76 -14.72 -8.38
N SER A 55 -16.94 -15.19 -7.98
CA SER A 55 -17.81 -14.43 -7.07
C SER A 55 -17.17 -14.23 -5.70
N ARG A 56 -16.41 -15.22 -5.21
CA ARG A 56 -15.66 -15.09 -3.95
C ARG A 56 -14.52 -14.09 -4.05
N LEU A 57 -13.77 -14.08 -5.15
CA LEU A 57 -12.75 -13.06 -5.41
C LEU A 57 -13.37 -11.66 -5.47
N ALA A 58 -14.49 -11.51 -6.17
CA ALA A 58 -15.22 -10.24 -6.25
C ALA A 58 -15.77 -9.80 -4.88
N TRP A 59 -16.17 -10.74 -4.02
CA TRP A 59 -16.65 -10.47 -2.67
C TRP A 59 -15.60 -9.79 -1.77
N TYR A 60 -14.31 -10.05 -1.99
CA TYR A 60 -13.22 -9.37 -1.30
C TYR A 60 -12.73 -8.12 -2.04
N ALA A 61 -12.61 -8.20 -3.37
CA ALA A 61 -12.10 -7.09 -4.18
C ALA A 61 -13.04 -5.88 -4.19
N GLY A 62 -14.37 -6.10 -4.27
CA GLY A 62 -15.36 -5.03 -4.34
C GLY A 62 -15.32 -4.10 -3.12
N PRO A 63 -15.48 -4.62 -1.89
CA PRO A 63 -15.35 -3.83 -0.67
C PRO A 63 -13.97 -3.19 -0.51
N ALA A 64 -12.88 -3.87 -0.92
CA ALA A 64 -11.54 -3.29 -0.87
C ALA A 64 -11.44 -2.00 -1.69
N VAL A 65 -11.93 -2.03 -2.94
CA VAL A 65 -11.99 -0.85 -3.81
C VAL A 65 -12.92 0.22 -3.22
N GLY A 66 -14.06 -0.17 -2.65
CA GLY A 66 -14.97 0.74 -1.96
C GLY A 66 -14.32 1.47 -0.78
N MET A 67 -13.56 0.75 0.05
CA MET A 67 -12.81 1.29 1.18
C MET A 67 -11.73 2.28 0.71
N ALA A 68 -10.96 1.94 -0.32
CA ALA A 68 -9.95 2.83 -0.88
C ALA A 68 -10.55 4.08 -1.51
N SER A 69 -11.70 3.94 -2.16
CA SER A 69 -12.42 5.08 -2.74
C SER A 69 -12.95 6.01 -1.64
N ALA A 70 -13.52 5.46 -0.57
CA ALA A 70 -13.97 6.25 0.58
C ALA A 70 -12.79 6.93 1.30
N PHE A 71 -11.66 6.25 1.44
CA PHE A 71 -10.45 6.83 2.02
C PHE A 71 -9.97 8.05 1.24
N THR A 72 -9.84 7.91 -0.08
CA THR A 72 -9.30 8.96 -0.95
C THR A 72 -10.23 10.14 -1.08
N THR A 73 -11.54 9.92 -1.21
CA THR A 73 -12.55 11.00 -1.23
C THR A 73 -12.54 11.80 0.05
N ALA A 74 -12.62 11.12 1.19
CA ALA A 74 -12.70 11.78 2.49
C ALA A 74 -11.39 12.50 2.83
N THR A 75 -10.23 11.93 2.51
CA THR A 75 -8.93 12.61 2.70
C THR A 75 -8.82 13.86 1.81
N TYR A 76 -9.23 13.75 0.54
CA TYR A 76 -9.25 14.90 -0.38
C TYR A 76 -10.20 16.00 0.10
N ALA A 77 -11.43 15.64 0.47
CA ALA A 77 -12.43 16.56 0.98
C ALA A 77 -11.97 17.25 2.28
N ALA A 78 -11.44 16.48 3.24
CA ALA A 78 -10.90 17.03 4.49
C ALA A 78 -9.75 18.01 4.23
N THR A 79 -8.87 17.68 3.29
CA THR A 79 -7.74 18.55 2.92
C THR A 79 -8.23 19.85 2.27
N LYS A 80 -9.19 19.77 1.34
CA LYS A 80 -9.78 20.96 0.71
C LYS A 80 -10.55 21.85 1.68
N LEU A 81 -11.30 21.26 2.61
CA LEU A 81 -12.07 22.00 3.60
C LEU A 81 -11.18 22.68 4.64
N ARG A 82 -10.09 22.04 5.05
CA ARG A 82 -9.19 22.57 6.10
C ARG A 82 -8.04 23.42 5.55
N GLY A 83 -7.74 23.30 4.25
CA GLY A 83 -6.60 23.97 3.62
C GLY A 83 -5.25 23.55 4.19
N LYS A 84 -5.18 22.42 4.91
CA LYS A 84 -3.99 21.89 5.57
C LYS A 84 -3.82 20.43 5.21
N ASP A 85 -2.59 20.03 4.93
CA ASP A 85 -2.23 18.63 4.71
C ASP A 85 -1.68 18.03 6.02
N ASP A 86 -2.58 17.49 6.85
CA ASP A 86 -2.25 16.97 8.18
C ASP A 86 -2.64 15.48 8.33
N LYS A 87 -1.99 14.81 9.29
CA LYS A 87 -2.30 13.44 9.76
C LYS A 87 -3.79 13.20 10.07
N LEU A 88 -4.49 14.24 10.52
CA LEU A 88 -5.93 14.19 10.82
C LEU A 88 -6.78 13.93 9.57
N ASN A 89 -6.36 14.38 8.38
CA ASN A 89 -7.10 14.12 7.15
C ASN A 89 -7.06 12.62 6.80
N TYR A 90 -5.93 11.97 7.04
CA TYR A 90 -5.77 10.53 6.86
C TYR A 90 -6.58 9.76 7.90
N ALA A 91 -6.65 10.24 9.14
CA ALA A 91 -7.51 9.63 10.15
C ALA A 91 -9.00 9.69 9.76
N ILE A 92 -9.48 10.85 9.28
CA ILE A 92 -10.86 11.02 8.80
C ILE A 92 -11.13 10.11 7.60
N GLY A 93 -10.22 10.09 6.62
CA GLY A 93 -10.34 9.21 5.47
C GLY A 93 -10.38 7.73 5.86
N SER A 94 -9.53 7.34 6.79
CA SER A 94 -9.47 5.97 7.31
C SER A 94 -10.74 5.57 8.05
N CYS A 95 -11.35 6.47 8.83
CA CYS A 95 -12.63 6.18 9.47
C CYS A 95 -13.76 6.05 8.43
N ALA A 96 -13.75 6.86 7.35
CA ALA A 96 -14.71 6.71 6.26
C ALA A 96 -14.58 5.33 5.57
N ALA A 97 -13.34 4.87 5.34
CA ALA A 97 -13.08 3.52 4.83
C ALA A 97 -13.58 2.43 5.79
N ALA A 98 -13.41 2.61 7.10
CA ALA A 98 -13.94 1.68 8.10
C ALA A 98 -15.47 1.64 8.11
N GLY A 99 -16.15 2.74 7.78
CA GLY A 99 -17.59 2.76 7.56
C GLY A 99 -18.02 1.81 6.44
N VAL A 100 -17.28 1.81 5.31
CA VAL A 100 -17.49 0.85 4.22
C VAL A 100 -17.22 -0.58 4.67
N PHE A 101 -16.17 -0.82 5.46
CA PHE A 101 -15.90 -2.13 6.05
C PHE A 101 -17.04 -2.62 6.94
N GLY A 102 -17.55 -1.76 7.83
CA GLY A 102 -18.67 -2.09 8.71
C GLY A 102 -19.95 -2.40 7.93
N ALA A 103 -20.22 -1.67 6.85
CA ALA A 103 -21.33 -1.95 5.95
C ALA A 103 -21.17 -3.29 5.23
N TRP A 104 -19.96 -3.61 4.76
CA TRP A 104 -19.65 -4.91 4.14
C TRP A 104 -19.85 -6.08 5.11
N GLN A 105 -19.36 -5.95 6.34
CA GLN A 105 -19.54 -6.96 7.39
C GLN A 105 -20.94 -6.95 8.02
N ARG A 106 -21.78 -5.98 7.68
CA ARG A 106 -23.12 -5.74 8.25
C ARG A 106 -23.08 -5.66 9.79
N ASN A 107 -22.01 -5.10 10.33
CA ASN A 107 -21.78 -5.01 11.77
C ASN A 107 -21.21 -3.64 12.17
N ALA A 108 -22.00 -2.87 12.92
CA ALA A 108 -21.63 -1.54 13.38
C ALA A 108 -20.45 -1.56 14.37
N VAL A 109 -20.38 -2.56 15.25
CA VAL A 109 -19.28 -2.68 16.24
C VAL A 109 -17.96 -2.95 15.53
N ALA A 110 -17.98 -3.82 14.51
CA ALA A 110 -16.82 -4.06 13.66
C ALA A 110 -16.41 -2.77 12.93
N GLY A 111 -17.36 -2.01 12.39
CA GLY A 111 -17.10 -0.71 11.77
C GLY A 111 -16.44 0.30 12.71
N TRP A 112 -16.96 0.47 13.93
CA TRP A 112 -16.37 1.38 14.93
C TRP A 112 -14.98 0.94 15.37
N SER A 113 -14.79 -0.36 15.62
CA SER A 113 -13.48 -0.92 16.00
C SER A 113 -12.45 -0.67 14.89
N MET A 114 -12.85 -0.91 13.64
CA MET A 114 -12.01 -0.66 12.48
C MET A 114 -11.79 0.84 12.22
N CYS A 115 -12.72 1.72 12.58
CA CYS A 115 -12.52 3.17 12.46
C CYS A 115 -11.38 3.61 13.36
N ILE A 116 -11.34 3.17 14.61
CA ILE A 116 -10.23 3.48 15.53
C ILE A 116 -8.92 2.92 14.99
N PHE A 117 -8.91 1.64 14.64
CA PHE A 117 -7.72 0.95 14.13
C PHE A 117 -7.16 1.62 12.86
N PHE A 118 -8.01 1.84 11.85
CA PHE A 118 -7.59 2.49 10.61
C PHE A 118 -7.23 3.96 10.80
N SER A 119 -7.88 4.67 11.72
CA SER A 119 -7.54 6.07 12.00
C SER A 119 -6.11 6.20 12.54
N ILE A 120 -5.74 5.33 13.48
CA ILE A 120 -4.37 5.25 14.01
C ILE A 120 -3.40 4.86 12.89
N ALA A 121 -3.71 3.81 12.13
CA ALA A 121 -2.86 3.35 11.04
C ALA A 121 -2.68 4.41 9.95
N GLY A 122 -3.73 5.17 9.60
CA GLY A 122 -3.70 6.24 8.62
C GLY A 122 -2.85 7.43 9.08
N ALA A 123 -3.04 7.87 10.32
CA ALA A 123 -2.22 8.93 10.92
C ALA A 123 -0.74 8.52 11.02
N LEU A 124 -0.47 7.28 11.44
CA LEU A 124 0.88 6.72 11.50
C LEU A 124 1.51 6.61 10.10
N LYS A 125 0.72 6.23 9.08
CA LYS A 125 1.20 6.18 7.71
C LYS A 125 1.62 7.55 7.20
N LYS A 126 0.84 8.60 7.49
CA LYS A 126 1.21 9.98 7.14
C LYS A 126 2.47 10.42 7.89
N LEU A 127 2.56 10.13 9.19
CA LEU A 127 3.75 10.41 10.01
C LEU A 127 5.02 9.74 9.45
N SER A 128 4.92 8.46 9.08
CA SER A 128 6.02 7.70 8.49
C SER A 128 6.54 8.31 7.19
N ILE A 129 5.69 8.99 6.42
CA ILE A 129 6.08 9.63 5.17
C ILE A 129 6.74 10.99 5.45
N GLU A 130 6.16 11.77 6.36
CA GLU A 130 6.71 13.07 6.78
C GLU A 130 8.10 12.92 7.43
N GLU A 131 8.29 11.90 8.25
CA GLU A 131 9.56 11.59 8.91
C GLU A 131 10.51 10.74 8.05
N GLY A 132 10.06 10.26 6.89
CA GLY A 132 10.89 9.47 5.96
C GLY A 132 11.29 8.09 6.50
N TRP A 133 10.43 7.43 7.28
CA TRP A 133 10.70 6.10 7.83
C TRP A 133 10.96 5.09 6.70
N ARG A 134 12.06 4.35 6.83
CA ARG A 134 12.44 3.29 5.89
C ARG A 134 12.25 1.94 6.55
N PHE A 135 11.17 1.24 6.19
CA PHE A 135 10.87 -0.09 6.74
C PHE A 135 11.79 -1.20 6.20
N ILE A 136 12.27 -1.03 4.97
CA ILE A 136 13.24 -1.94 4.36
C ILE A 136 14.55 -1.17 4.21
N PRO A 137 15.61 -1.54 4.94
CA PRO A 137 16.90 -0.87 4.84
C PRO A 137 17.47 -1.06 3.43
N GLU A 138 17.92 0.03 2.81
CA GLU A 138 18.40 0.07 1.41
C GLU A 138 19.64 -0.82 1.18
N ASN A 139 20.39 -1.07 2.25
CA ASN A 139 21.54 -1.95 2.31
C ASN A 139 21.21 -3.45 2.47
N SER A 140 19.95 -3.84 2.66
CA SER A 140 19.56 -5.27 2.74
C SER A 140 19.51 -6.00 1.39
N LEU A 141 19.45 -5.27 0.27
CA LEU A 141 19.37 -5.85 -1.08
C LEU A 141 20.64 -5.63 -1.91
N ARG A 142 21.65 -4.92 -1.38
CA ARG A 142 22.87 -4.62 -2.13
C ARG A 142 23.86 -5.79 -2.17
N THR A 143 23.77 -6.71 -1.21
CA THR A 143 24.43 -8.01 -1.31
C THR A 143 23.44 -9.02 -1.88
N ARG A 144 23.19 -8.96 -3.20
CA ARG A 144 22.75 -10.18 -3.93
C ARG A 144 23.92 -11.17 -3.94
N VAL A 145 24.29 -11.67 -2.78
CA VAL A 145 25.17 -12.84 -2.67
C VAL A 145 24.21 -14.01 -2.54
N TRP A 146 24.11 -14.80 -3.60
CA TRP A 146 23.44 -16.10 -3.53
C TRP A 146 24.25 -16.97 -2.56
N GLY A 147 23.77 -17.13 -1.32
CA GLY A 147 24.49 -17.87 -0.27
C GLY A 147 23.97 -17.63 1.15
N SER A 148 24.57 -18.32 2.12
CA SER A 148 24.31 -18.15 3.56
C SER A 148 24.68 -16.74 4.04
N GLU A 149 24.08 -16.24 5.13
CA GLU A 149 24.40 -14.95 5.75
C GLU A 149 25.91 -14.74 5.99
N LYS A 150 26.66 -15.83 6.25
CA LYS A 150 28.12 -15.79 6.40
C LYS A 150 28.85 -15.43 5.09
N THR A 151 28.29 -15.80 3.95
CA THR A 151 28.83 -15.47 2.62
C THR A 151 28.57 -14.03 2.23
N ALA A 152 27.46 -13.44 2.71
CA ALA A 152 27.16 -12.03 2.49
C ALA A 152 27.96 -11.08 3.40
N ARG A 153 28.40 -11.57 4.57
CA ARG A 153 29.08 -10.77 5.59
C ARG A 153 30.60 -10.83 5.49
N ASN A 154 31.16 -11.94 5.03
CA ASN A 154 32.59 -12.08 4.80
C ASN A 154 32.87 -11.98 3.31
N ASP A 155 33.85 -11.15 2.95
CA ASP A 155 34.38 -11.11 1.60
C ASP A 155 35.26 -12.35 1.37
N TRP A 156 34.82 -13.22 0.46
CA TRP A 156 35.54 -14.44 0.06
C TRP A 156 36.28 -14.25 -1.26
N THR A 157 36.29 -13.04 -1.81
CA THR A 157 37.05 -12.76 -3.02
C THR A 157 38.55 -12.77 -2.69
N LEU A 158 39.34 -13.46 -3.51
CA LEU A 158 40.80 -13.48 -3.39
C LEU A 158 41.42 -12.12 -3.72
N PHE A 159 40.66 -11.25 -4.39
CA PHE A 159 41.06 -9.92 -4.80
C PHE A 159 39.97 -8.93 -4.40
N PRO A 160 40.31 -7.77 -3.83
CA PRO A 160 39.34 -6.74 -3.50
C PRO A 160 38.58 -6.28 -4.76
N ASP A 161 37.30 -5.97 -4.62
CA ASP A 161 36.49 -5.40 -5.70
C ASP A 161 37.20 -4.16 -6.29
N MET A 162 37.45 -4.20 -7.60
CA MET A 162 38.08 -3.09 -8.31
C MET A 162 37.15 -1.88 -8.33
N GLU A 163 37.72 -0.68 -8.22
CA GLU A 163 36.96 0.56 -8.26
C GLU A 163 36.14 0.69 -9.56
N LYS A 164 34.91 1.17 -9.41
CA LYS A 164 33.93 1.25 -10.50
C LYS A 164 34.44 2.23 -11.57
N GLY A 165 34.84 1.71 -12.73
CA GLY A 165 35.41 2.52 -13.82
C GLY A 165 36.81 2.10 -14.26
N TRP A 166 37.41 1.05 -13.69
CA TRP A 166 38.77 0.60 -14.04
C TRP A 166 39.00 0.25 -15.52
N THR A 167 37.93 -0.01 -16.30
CA THR A 167 38.00 -0.25 -17.76
C THR A 167 37.94 1.03 -18.59
N THR A 168 37.54 2.15 -18.00
CA THR A 168 37.44 3.44 -18.68
C THR A 168 38.54 4.32 -18.10
N GLY A 169 39.63 4.49 -18.86
CA GLY A 169 40.75 5.35 -18.46
C GLY A 169 40.24 6.73 -18.04
N LYS A 170 40.87 7.32 -17.03
CA LYS A 170 40.69 8.75 -16.74
C LYS A 170 41.28 9.54 -17.91
N ASP A 171 40.41 10.14 -18.70
CA ASP A 171 40.75 11.35 -19.46
C ASP A 171 40.78 12.55 -18.50
#